data_AF-A0A2H9HZM2-F1
#
_entry.id   AF-A0A2H9HZM2-F1
#
_cell.length_a   1.000
_cell.length_b   1.000
_cell.length_c   1.000
_cell.angle_alpha   90.00
_cell.angle_beta   90.00
_cell.angle_gamma   90.00
#
_symmetry.space_group_name_H-M   'P 1'
#
loop_
_entity.id
_entity.type
_entity.pdbx_description
1 polymer ?
#
loop_
_entity_poly.entity_id
_entity_poly.type
_entity_poly.pdbx_seq_one_letter_code
_entity_poly.pdbx_strand_id
1 'polypeptide(L)'
;MSVGGELLSELDELWYGKVHDALPSGELRAIGRFALGILKEMVRLSSMGYERVPASSRGYILEKIISIIRRAKIEDDVLLEIMKYMSKEDRMKLEREVEGATPIQSEI
;
A
#
# COMPACT_ATOMS: atom_id res chain seq x y z
N MET A 1 -18.12 -9.99 -22.46
CA MET A 1 -17.48 -9.19 -21.39
C MET A 1 -15.97 -9.21 -21.65
N SER A 2 -15.22 -8.18 -21.26
CA SER A 2 -13.75 -8.26 -21.33
C SER A 2 -13.25 -9.17 -20.21
N VAL A 3 -12.18 -9.93 -20.45
CA VAL A 3 -11.56 -10.83 -19.46
C VAL A 3 -11.27 -10.11 -18.13
N GLY A 4 -10.88 -8.83 -18.20
CA GLY A 4 -10.67 -8.00 -17.01
C GLY A 4 -11.95 -7.72 -16.21
N GLY A 5 -13.10 -7.56 -16.86
CA GLY A 5 -14.37 -7.29 -16.17
C GLY A 5 -14.90 -8.49 -15.38
N GLU A 6 -14.75 -9.70 -15.93
CA GLU A 6 -15.10 -10.95 -15.24
C GLU A 6 -14.22 -11.14 -14.00
N LEU A 7 -12.89 -11.01 -14.15
CA LEU A 7 -11.95 -11.17 -13.04
C LEU A 7 -12.16 -10.11 -11.93
N LEU A 8 -12.50 -8.87 -12.28
CA LEU A 8 -12.81 -7.85 -11.29
C LEU A 8 -14.06 -8.18 -10.45
N SER A 9 -15.03 -8.86 -11.06
CA SER A 9 -16.26 -9.30 -10.39
C SER A 9 -15.98 -10.48 -9.47
N GLU A 10 -15.20 -11.46 -9.93
CA GLU A 10 -14.76 -12.60 -9.12
C GLU A 10 -13.97 -12.16 -7.87
N LEU A 11 -13.16 -11.09 -7.98
CA LEU A 11 -12.44 -10.52 -6.85
C LEU A 11 -13.37 -9.90 -5.80
N ASP A 12 -14.47 -9.26 -6.21
CA ASP A 12 -15.47 -8.74 -5.28
C ASP A 12 -16.26 -9.88 -4.61
N GLU A 13 -16.63 -10.91 -5.38
CA GLU A 13 -17.31 -12.10 -4.85
C GLU A 13 -16.43 -12.85 -3.85
N LEU A 14 -15.14 -13.01 -4.14
CA LEU A 14 -14.18 -13.60 -3.20
C LEU A 14 -14.12 -12.80 -1.89
N TRP A 15 -14.05 -11.47 -1.99
CA TRP A 15 -13.96 -10.61 -0.83
C TRP A 15 -15.21 -10.71 0.04
N TYR A 16 -16.38 -10.43 -0.51
CA TYR A 16 -17.63 -10.39 0.27
C TYR A 16 -18.17 -11.78 0.61
N GLY A 17 -17.90 -12.79 -0.22
CA GLY A 17 -18.42 -14.14 -0.03
C GLY A 17 -17.56 -15.04 0.86
N LYS A 18 -16.27 -14.75 1.04
CA LYS A 18 -15.35 -15.63 1.78
C LYS A 18 -14.42 -14.91 2.74
N VAL A 19 -13.83 -13.79 2.33
CA VAL A 19 -12.71 -13.20 3.08
C VAL A 19 -13.19 -12.23 4.15
N HIS A 20 -14.19 -11.38 3.86
CA HIS A 20 -14.59 -10.28 4.73
C HIS A 20 -14.96 -10.75 6.15
N ASP A 21 -15.84 -11.75 6.24
CA ASP A 21 -16.35 -12.25 7.53
C ASP A 21 -15.38 -13.20 8.23
N ALA A 22 -14.42 -13.78 7.50
CA ALA A 22 -13.39 -14.65 8.06
C ALA A 22 -12.32 -13.86 8.84
N LEU A 23 -12.18 -12.56 8.58
CA LEU A 23 -11.19 -11.71 9.24
C LEU A 23 -11.72 -11.19 10.59
N PRO A 24 -11.04 -11.47 11.72
CA PRO A 24 -11.62 -11.30 13.05
C PRO A 24 -11.70 -9.85 13.52
N SER A 25 -10.94 -8.93 12.94
CA SER A 25 -10.88 -7.53 13.38
C SER A 25 -11.15 -6.53 12.26
N GLY A 26 -11.65 -5.35 12.65
CA GLY A 26 -11.85 -4.24 11.70
C GLY A 26 -10.55 -3.78 11.05
N GLU A 27 -9.43 -3.90 11.75
CA GLU A 27 -8.09 -3.61 11.23
C GLU A 27 -7.70 -4.56 10.09
N LEU A 28 -7.81 -5.88 10.32
CA LEU A 28 -7.50 -6.88 9.29
C LEU A 28 -8.43 -6.74 8.08
N ARG A 29 -9.72 -6.48 8.30
CA ARG A 29 -10.69 -6.20 7.23
C ARG A 29 -10.32 -4.95 6.43
N ALA A 30 -9.90 -3.88 7.10
CA ALA A 30 -9.48 -2.65 6.43
C ALA A 30 -8.23 -2.88 5.57
N ILE A 31 -7.20 -3.52 6.12
CA ILE A 31 -5.95 -3.86 5.41
C ILE A 31 -6.26 -4.71 4.17
N GLY A 32 -7.02 -5.79 4.35
CA GLY A 32 -7.43 -6.67 3.25
C GLY A 32 -8.20 -5.92 2.17
N ARG A 33 -9.10 -4.99 2.55
CA ARG A 33 -9.88 -4.19 1.61
C ARG A 33 -9.02 -3.24 0.77
N PHE A 34 -7.98 -2.64 1.37
CA PHE A 34 -7.02 -1.81 0.65
C PHE A 34 -6.16 -2.65 -0.29
N ALA A 35 -5.67 -3.80 0.16
CA ALA A 35 -4.89 -4.73 -0.66
C ALA A 35 -5.69 -5.20 -1.89
N LEU A 36 -6.97 -5.56 -1.69
CA LEU A 36 -7.89 -5.87 -2.79
C LEU A 36 -8.04 -4.71 -3.77
N GLY A 37 -8.12 -3.47 -3.27
CA GLY A 37 -8.17 -2.28 -4.12
C GLY A 37 -6.92 -2.12 -5.00
N ILE A 38 -5.74 -2.44 -4.48
CA ILE A 38 -4.50 -2.46 -5.26
C ILE A 38 -4.56 -3.56 -6.32
N LEU A 39 -4.97 -4.78 -5.93
CA LEU A 39 -5.09 -5.91 -6.86
C LEU A 39 -6.04 -5.62 -8.02
N LYS A 40 -7.23 -5.07 -7.73
CA LYS A 40 -8.20 -4.66 -8.76
C LYS A 40 -7.63 -3.61 -9.70
N GLU A 41 -6.86 -2.66 -9.16
CA GLU A 41 -6.18 -1.66 -10.00
C GLU A 41 -5.12 -2.30 -10.90
N MET A 42 -4.35 -3.28 -10.41
CA MET A 42 -3.40 -4.02 -11.26
C MET A 42 -4.11 -4.76 -12.40
N VAL A 43 -5.21 -5.46 -12.10
CA VAL A 43 -6.03 -6.15 -13.11
C VAL A 43 -6.56 -5.16 -14.14
N ARG A 44 -7.09 -4.02 -13.68
CA ARG A 44 -7.60 -2.95 -14.56
C ARG A 44 -6.51 -2.44 -15.49
N LEU A 45 -5.34 -2.09 -14.96
CA LEU A 45 -4.20 -1.59 -15.75
C LEU A 45 -3.71 -2.65 -16.76
N SER A 46 -3.60 -3.91 -16.34
CA SER A 46 -3.21 -5.01 -17.23
C SER A 46 -4.22 -5.19 -18.37
N SER A 47 -5.52 -5.12 -18.08
CA SER A 47 -6.58 -5.20 -19.10
C SER A 47 -6.61 -4.00 -20.06
N MET A 48 -5.95 -2.89 -19.70
CA MET A 48 -5.71 -1.74 -20.59
C MET A 48 -4.40 -1.86 -21.40
N GLY A 49 -3.65 -2.95 -21.23
CA GLY A 49 -2.38 -3.22 -21.94
C GLY A 49 -1.14 -2.64 -21.26
N TYR A 50 -1.23 -2.17 -20.01
CA TYR A 50 -0.05 -1.71 -19.27
C TYR A 50 0.74 -2.90 -18.72
N GLU A 51 2.04 -2.94 -19.02
CA GLU A 51 2.98 -3.92 -18.43
C GLU A 51 3.55 -3.45 -17.08
N ARG A 52 3.41 -2.17 -16.77
CA ARG A 52 3.91 -1.54 -15.53
C ARG A 52 2.93 -0.48 -15.05
N VAL A 53 2.97 -0.19 -13.76
CA VAL A 53 2.19 0.90 -13.18
C VAL A 53 2.59 2.24 -13.80
N PRO A 54 1.70 2.93 -14.54
CA PRO A 54 1.99 4.21 -15.16
C PRO A 54 2.18 5.29 -14.09
N ALA A 55 3.01 6.29 -14.37
CA ALA A 55 3.33 7.36 -13.42
C ALA A 55 2.07 8.07 -12.89
N SER A 56 1.06 8.27 -13.74
CA SER A 56 -0.24 8.87 -13.40
C SER A 56 -1.03 8.08 -12.36
N SER A 57 -0.83 6.76 -12.25
CA SER A 57 -1.55 5.90 -11.29
C SER A 57 -0.76 5.59 -10.02
N ARG A 58 0.54 5.95 -9.96
CA ARG A 58 1.40 5.65 -8.80
C ARG A 58 0.86 6.30 -7.52
N GLY A 59 0.40 7.55 -7.59
CA GLY A 59 -0.13 8.27 -6.43
C GLY A 59 -1.27 7.52 -5.75
N TYR A 60 -2.23 7.02 -6.54
CA TYR A 60 -3.36 6.25 -6.05
C TYR A 60 -2.95 4.94 -5.34
N ILE A 61 -1.97 4.22 -5.90
CA ILE A 61 -1.46 2.98 -5.30
C ILE A 61 -0.70 3.28 -4.01
N LEU A 62 0.15 4.31 -4.02
CA LEU A 62 0.92 4.75 -2.85
C LEU A 62 -0.01 5.17 -1.70
N GLU A 63 -1.09 5.89 -1.97
CA GLU A 63 -2.08 6.28 -0.96
C GLU A 63 -2.68 5.07 -0.24
N LYS A 64 -2.98 4.00 -0.98
CA LYS A 64 -3.49 2.75 -0.39
C LYS A 64 -2.43 2.03 0.45
N ILE A 65 -1.19 1.97 -0.04
CA ILE A 65 -0.08 1.36 0.70
C ILE A 65 0.15 2.11 2.01
N ILE A 66 0.24 3.44 1.97
CA ILE A 66 0.39 4.28 3.16
C ILE A 66 -0.79 4.07 4.11
N SER A 67 -2.02 3.98 3.59
CA SER A 67 -3.21 3.70 4.42
C SER A 67 -3.15 2.35 5.14
N ILE A 68 -2.57 1.32 4.51
CA ILE A 68 -2.34 0.01 5.15
C ILE A 68 -1.34 0.14 6.27
N ILE A 69 -0.18 0.75 6.00
CA ILE A 69 0.92 0.92 6.96
C ILE A 69 0.40 1.64 8.21
N ARG A 70 -0.31 2.76 8.03
CA ARG A 70 -0.84 3.56 9.16
C ARG A 70 -1.91 2.86 9.98
N ARG A 71 -2.73 2.01 9.35
CA ARG A 71 -3.78 1.28 10.06
C ARG A 71 -3.23 0.10 10.84
N ALA A 72 -2.21 -0.56 10.30
CA ALA A 72 -1.51 -1.65 10.96
C ALA A 72 -0.54 -1.15 12.06
N LYS A 73 -0.25 0.17 12.10
CA LYS A 73 0.73 0.78 13.01
C LYS A 73 2.12 0.16 12.89
N ILE A 74 2.55 -0.11 11.66
CA ILE A 74 3.82 -0.76 11.31
C ILE A 74 4.79 0.20 10.62
N GLU A 75 4.63 1.51 10.79
CA GLU A 75 5.48 2.53 10.17
C GLU A 75 6.97 2.28 10.44
N ASP A 76 7.33 2.04 11.70
CA ASP A 76 8.71 1.81 12.12
C ASP A 76 9.26 0.49 11.55
N ASP A 77 8.46 -0.58 11.57
CA ASP A 77 8.84 -1.88 11.00
C ASP A 77 9.10 -1.77 9.50
N VAL A 78 8.24 -1.03 8.78
CA VAL A 78 8.40 -0.80 7.35
C VAL A 78 9.65 0.03 7.07
N LEU A 79 9.91 1.07 7.87
CA LEU A 79 11.12 1.87 7.73
C LEU A 79 12.38 1.00 7.93
N LEU A 80 12.40 0.17 8.97
CA LEU A 80 13.50 -0.76 9.25
C LEU A 80 13.70 -1.76 8.10
N GLU A 81 12.62 -2.25 7.50
CA GLU A 81 12.69 -3.15 6.35
C GLU A 81 13.24 -2.44 5.12
N ILE A 82 12.77 -1.23 4.81
CA ILE A 82 13.28 -0.41 3.70
C ILE A 82 14.77 -0.11 3.88
N MET A 83 15.21 0.22 5.09
CA MET A 83 16.60 0.53 5.39
C MET A 83 17.54 -0.63 5.01
N LYS A 84 17.11 -1.90 5.08
CA LYS A 84 17.93 -3.06 4.68
C LYS A 84 18.37 -3.00 3.22
N TYR A 85 17.56 -2.39 2.35
CA TYR A 85 17.83 -2.28 0.92
C TYR A 85 18.56 -0.98 0.54
N MET A 86 18.74 -0.06 1.49
CA MET A 86 19.48 1.20 1.25
C MET A 86 20.99 0.95 1.25
N SER A 87 21.69 1.67 0.38
CA SER A 87 23.15 1.72 0.37
C SER A 87 23.67 2.33 1.69
N LYS A 88 24.92 2.01 2.06
CA LYS A 88 25.53 2.60 3.27
C LYS A 88 25.57 4.13 3.19
N GLU A 89 25.80 4.68 2.01
CA GLU A 89 25.81 6.13 1.77
C GLU A 89 24.43 6.76 1.94
N ASP A 90 23.36 6.12 1.46
CA ASP A 90 22.00 6.63 1.63
C ASP A 90 21.54 6.56 3.09
N ARG A 91 21.93 5.51 3.83
CA ARG A 91 21.67 5.42 5.27
C ARG A 91 22.36 6.55 6.04
N MET A 92 23.64 6.81 5.75
CA MET A 92 24.38 7.90 6.39
C MET A 92 23.80 9.29 6.06
N LYS A 93 23.24 9.49 4.86
CA LYS A 93 22.52 10.73 4.52
C LYS A 93 21.25 10.87 5.35
N LEU A 94 20.46 9.80 5.43
CA LEU A 94 19.21 9.77 6.21
C LEU A 94 19.46 10.07 7.70
N GLU A 95 20.47 9.45 8.30
CA GLU A 95 20.86 9.67 9.70
C GLU A 95 21.25 11.14 9.97
N ARG A 96 22.00 11.76 9.05
CA ARG A 96 22.36 13.20 9.15
C ARG A 96 21.16 14.13 9.02
N GLU A 97 20.19 13.78 8.17
CA GLU A 97 18.96 14.55 8.01
C GLU A 97 18.07 14.48 9.27
N VAL A 98 18.03 13.31 9.93
CA VAL A 98 17.32 13.12 11.21
C VAL A 98 18.00 13.87 12.35
N GLU A 99 19.33 13.83 12.44
CA GLU A 99 20.08 14.60 13.46
C GLU A 99 19.97 16.12 13.24
N GLY A 100 19.78 16.57 12.01
CA GLY A 100 19.58 17.97 11.65
C GLY A 100 18.13 18.46 11.74
N ALA A 101 17.16 17.58 11.94
CA ALA A 101 15.75 17.94 12.01
C ALA A 101 15.40 18.57 13.37
N THR A 102 15.17 19.88 13.39
CA THR A 102 14.60 20.57 14.55
C THR A 102 13.22 19.99 14.87
N PRO A 103 12.87 19.72 16.14
CA PRO A 103 11.54 19.24 16.48
C PRO A 103 10.50 20.23 15.95
N ILE A 104 9.54 19.74 15.16
CA ILE A 104 8.37 20.53 14.80
C ILE A 104 7.65 20.80 16.11
N GLN A 105 7.70 22.05 16.59
CA GLN A 105 6.89 22.49 17.72
C GLN A 105 5.44 22.29 17.33
N SER A 106 4.80 21.31 17.97
CA SER A 106 3.35 21.13 17.93
C SER A 106 2.72 22.35 18.60
N GLU A 107 2.24 23.31 17.80
CA GLU A 107 1.31 24.32 18.31
C GLU A 107 0.03 23.60 18.76
N ILE A 108 -0.32 23.87 20.02
CA ILE A 108 -1.44 23.33 20.80
C ILE A 108 -2.76 23.88 20.28
#